data_AF-A0A8F9TU98-F1
#
_entry.id   AF-A0A8F9TU98-F1
#
_cell.length_a   1.000
_cell.length_b   1.000
_cell.length_c   1.000
_cell.angle_alpha   90.00
_cell.angle_beta   90.00
_cell.angle_gamma   90.00
#
_symmetry.space_group_name_H-M   'P 1'
#
loop_
_entity.id
_entity.type
_entity.pdbx_description
1 polymer ?
#
loop_
_entity_poly.entity_id
_entity_poly.type
_entity_poly.pdbx_seq_one_letter_code
_entity_poly.pdbx_strand_id
1 'polypeptide(L)'
;MRKWLGDSVRMAGALFYWNTRKTIYRLKRGSGGCPCQNPSDSGKPLETGCEAVIHWQRPARFRRVCPLLQQNDAGRWVCSVAAAQVRPFWGRVFGYVGGTIALLGLTAAITVFGVMRWIGYDVSPRQVVWPPAWAELRTVRAQLFIQQARDYYAHGQVKEALSALSVAHGLDRENYRVAIMLAQFYQVGNPTEADRMYADLLRERPEHHVETARVWFRSLLARGHLREIGDLAARQLPREPGQTAAWSHALVFAAERLQRADLLEKAADDEALSLHAREFFWLAGKVQTSSPDEAKSLLMTAPLVADFPYDRVYRVETLIALKFPGEAIALLGEFSSQMSGRDFARLTLAAYAEAGDEQRVGREFRALLDANKPLRAEVLALLATHLVRYPDANLLAMVTDALVRVPPDPWQARMEACLAVFCAAGVQKDGDRMGQAKKQMTEIVGRKDGGVTVLERFFLSGTRRPRLGNALAEQQNAMSLDLNYALLDKYLMKN
;
A
#
# COMPACT_ATOMS: atom_id res chain seq x y z
N MET A 1 -43.43 20.29 -33.58
CA MET A 1 -43.04 19.12 -32.75
C MET A 1 -44.20 18.33 -32.15
N ARG A 2 -45.22 18.94 -31.51
CA ARG A 2 -46.36 18.22 -30.86
C ARG A 2 -47.10 17.19 -31.74
N LYS A 3 -47.33 17.48 -33.04
CA LYS A 3 -48.04 16.57 -33.96
C LYS A 3 -47.25 15.31 -34.35
N TRP A 4 -45.92 15.33 -34.27
CA TRP A 4 -45.06 14.21 -34.64
C TRP A 4 -44.93 13.18 -33.50
N LEU A 5 -44.81 13.65 -32.25
CA LEU A 5 -44.79 12.78 -31.07
C LEU A 5 -46.10 12.02 -30.87
N GLY A 6 -47.25 12.69 -31.07
CA GLY A 6 -48.57 12.06 -30.96
C GLY A 6 -48.76 10.91 -31.95
N ASP A 7 -48.27 11.06 -33.18
CA ASP A 7 -48.34 10.01 -34.20
C ASP A 7 -47.41 8.82 -33.90
N SER A 8 -46.24 9.05 -33.29
CA SER A 8 -45.32 7.98 -32.89
C SER A 8 -45.87 7.12 -31.74
N VAL A 9 -46.46 7.75 -30.71
CA VAL A 9 -47.14 7.04 -29.61
C VAL A 9 -48.36 6.28 -30.13
N ARG A 10 -49.15 6.90 -31.02
CA ARG A 10 -50.28 6.25 -31.67
C ARG A 10 -49.87 5.08 -32.55
N MET A 11 -48.72 5.18 -33.23
CA MET A 11 -48.16 4.09 -34.03
C MET A 11 -47.72 2.91 -33.16
N ALA A 12 -47.03 3.16 -32.05
CA ALA A 12 -46.66 2.10 -31.11
C ALA A 12 -47.91 1.43 -30.53
N GLY A 13 -48.88 2.20 -30.04
CA GLY A 13 -50.15 1.67 -29.54
C GLY A 13 -50.93 0.87 -30.58
N ALA A 14 -50.99 1.35 -31.82
CA ALA A 14 -51.65 0.64 -32.93
C ALA A 14 -50.91 -0.64 -33.33
N LEU A 15 -49.57 -0.65 -33.29
CA LEU A 15 -48.74 -1.84 -33.53
C LEU A 15 -49.06 -2.93 -32.50
N PHE A 16 -49.16 -2.62 -31.21
CA PHE A 16 -49.53 -3.62 -30.21
C PHE A 16 -51.01 -4.01 -30.31
N TYR A 17 -51.92 -3.03 -30.33
CA TYR A 17 -53.36 -3.27 -30.31
C TYR A 17 -53.84 -4.15 -31.48
N TRP A 18 -53.48 -3.79 -32.72
CA TRP A 18 -53.97 -4.50 -33.90
C TRP A 18 -53.31 -5.87 -34.07
N ASN A 19 -52.05 -6.02 -33.70
CA ASN A 19 -51.39 -7.33 -33.75
C ASN A 19 -51.97 -8.28 -32.68
N THR A 20 -52.25 -7.81 -31.47
CA THR A 20 -52.92 -8.60 -30.44
C THR A 20 -54.32 -9.03 -30.89
N ARG A 21 -55.14 -8.10 -31.41
CA ARG A 21 -56.49 -8.41 -31.94
C ARG A 21 -56.44 -9.44 -33.08
N LYS A 22 -55.49 -9.31 -34.01
CA LYS A 22 -55.30 -10.28 -35.11
C LYS A 22 -54.80 -11.64 -34.63
N THR A 23 -53.90 -11.67 -33.64
CA THR A 23 -53.48 -12.92 -32.98
C THR A 23 -54.67 -13.62 -32.33
N ILE A 24 -55.50 -12.90 -31.56
CA ILE A 24 -56.71 -13.47 -30.94
C ILE A 24 -57.69 -14.00 -32.01
N TYR A 25 -57.93 -13.25 -33.09
CA TYR A 25 -58.77 -13.69 -34.20
C TYR A 25 -58.26 -14.99 -34.85
N ARG A 26 -56.94 -15.11 -35.06
CA ARG A 26 -56.32 -16.33 -35.58
C ARG A 26 -56.38 -17.50 -34.61
N LEU A 27 -56.19 -17.27 -33.31
CA LEU A 27 -56.35 -18.28 -32.27
C LEU A 27 -57.79 -18.83 -32.22
N LYS A 28 -58.79 -17.98 -32.47
CA LYS A 28 -60.20 -18.36 -32.60
C LYS A 28 -60.57 -18.99 -33.95
N ARG A 29 -59.58 -19.39 -34.76
CA ARG A 29 -59.72 -19.97 -36.11
C ARG A 29 -60.54 -19.09 -37.07
N GLY A 30 -60.53 -17.78 -36.85
CA GLY A 30 -61.28 -16.84 -37.67
C GLY A 30 -62.78 -16.78 -37.39
N SER A 31 -63.26 -17.28 -36.23
CA SER A 31 -64.66 -17.13 -35.84
C SER A 31 -65.00 -15.68 -35.50
N GLY A 32 -66.10 -15.17 -36.10
CA GLY A 32 -66.54 -13.78 -36.01
C GLY A 32 -65.98 -12.85 -37.10
N GLY A 33 -66.36 -11.58 -37.05
CA GLY A 33 -65.86 -10.55 -37.98
C GLY A 33 -64.36 -10.32 -37.83
N CYS A 34 -63.66 -10.10 -38.96
CA CYS A 34 -62.25 -9.77 -38.93
C CYS A 34 -62.05 -8.42 -38.21
N PRO A 35 -61.19 -8.34 -37.17
CA PRO A 35 -61.18 -7.19 -36.26
C PRO A 35 -60.75 -5.87 -36.90
N CYS A 36 -60.13 -5.89 -38.09
CA CYS A 36 -59.63 -4.69 -38.75
C CYS A 36 -60.32 -4.36 -40.09
N GLN A 37 -61.23 -5.22 -40.55
CA GLN A 37 -62.01 -5.00 -41.78
C GLN A 37 -63.39 -4.46 -41.40
N ASN A 38 -63.95 -3.59 -42.24
CA ASN A 38 -65.30 -3.08 -42.02
C ASN A 38 -66.32 -4.23 -42.08
N PRO A 39 -67.13 -4.47 -41.02
CA PRO A 39 -68.06 -5.59 -40.97
C PRO A 39 -69.17 -5.54 -42.02
N SER A 40 -69.45 -4.37 -42.60
CA SER A 40 -70.48 -4.18 -43.63
C SER A 40 -70.00 -4.41 -45.06
N ASP A 41 -68.69 -4.65 -45.28
CA ASP A 41 -68.11 -4.86 -46.61
C ASP A 41 -68.03 -6.38 -46.96
N SER A 42 -67.80 -6.70 -48.25
CA SER A 42 -67.88 -8.06 -48.82
C SER A 42 -66.89 -9.10 -48.26
N GLY A 43 -65.88 -8.67 -47.49
CA GLY A 43 -64.79 -9.52 -47.01
C GLY A 43 -63.78 -9.93 -48.10
N LYS A 44 -64.01 -9.53 -49.36
CA LYS A 44 -63.14 -9.84 -50.51
C LYS A 44 -61.89 -8.93 -50.54
N PRO A 45 -60.76 -9.43 -51.08
CA PRO A 45 -59.56 -8.62 -51.32
C PRO A 45 -59.86 -7.40 -52.18
N LEU A 46 -59.22 -6.26 -51.90
CA LEU A 46 -59.32 -4.98 -52.62
C LEU A 46 -60.71 -4.31 -52.65
N GLU A 47 -61.75 -4.97 -52.15
CA GLU A 47 -63.09 -4.40 -51.99
C GLU A 47 -63.36 -3.97 -50.54
N THR A 48 -62.78 -4.69 -49.57
CA THR A 48 -63.08 -4.52 -48.14
C THR A 48 -62.26 -3.38 -47.53
N GLY A 49 -62.94 -2.38 -46.99
CA GLY A 49 -62.34 -1.25 -46.28
C GLY A 49 -61.64 -1.67 -44.99
N CYS A 50 -60.54 -0.97 -44.67
CA CYS A 50 -59.81 -1.18 -43.42
C CYS A 50 -60.31 -0.21 -42.34
N GLU A 51 -61.14 -0.69 -41.41
CA GLU A 51 -61.69 0.14 -40.31
C GLU A 51 -60.58 0.75 -39.44
N ALA A 52 -59.49 0.00 -39.24
CA ALA A 52 -58.34 0.44 -38.47
C ALA A 52 -57.65 1.72 -38.98
N VAL A 53 -57.87 2.08 -40.26
CA VAL A 53 -57.26 3.26 -40.89
C VAL A 53 -58.03 4.55 -40.63
N ILE A 54 -59.33 4.46 -40.29
CA ILE A 54 -60.25 5.61 -40.17
C ILE A 54 -59.77 6.59 -39.08
N HIS A 55 -59.13 6.07 -38.04
CA HIS A 55 -58.62 6.88 -36.94
C HIS A 55 -57.27 7.59 -37.25
N TRP A 56 -56.71 7.45 -38.45
CA TRP A 56 -55.42 8.05 -38.83
C TRP A 56 -55.59 9.30 -39.70
N GLN A 57 -54.97 10.41 -39.29
CA GLN A 57 -54.97 11.65 -40.07
C GLN A 57 -54.30 11.51 -41.44
N ARG A 58 -53.32 10.59 -41.56
CA ARG A 58 -52.68 10.22 -42.82
C ARG A 58 -52.73 8.70 -42.97
N PRO A 59 -53.76 8.16 -43.65
CA PRO A 59 -53.97 6.72 -43.82
C PRO A 59 -52.74 5.97 -44.34
N ALA A 60 -51.96 6.58 -45.24
CA ALA A 60 -50.71 6.02 -45.77
C ALA A 60 -49.69 5.65 -44.68
N ARG A 61 -49.67 6.34 -43.52
CA ARG A 61 -48.76 6.01 -42.40
C ARG A 61 -49.14 4.70 -41.72
N PHE A 62 -50.41 4.31 -41.76
CA PHE A 62 -50.87 3.03 -41.21
C PHE A 62 -50.30 1.83 -41.97
N ARG A 63 -49.79 2.01 -43.21
CA ARG A 63 -49.05 0.96 -43.93
C ARG A 63 -47.82 0.45 -43.17
N ARG A 64 -47.27 1.26 -42.25
CA ARG A 64 -46.20 0.84 -41.34
C ARG A 64 -46.69 -0.20 -40.32
N VAL A 65 -47.92 -0.06 -39.86
CA VAL A 65 -48.61 -0.99 -38.94
C VAL A 65 -49.16 -2.21 -39.68
N CYS A 66 -49.79 -2.02 -40.84
CA CYS A 66 -50.38 -3.09 -41.65
C CYS A 66 -49.90 -2.99 -43.12
N PRO A 67 -49.00 -3.87 -43.58
CA PRO A 67 -48.53 -3.87 -44.97
C PRO A 67 -49.60 -4.25 -46.01
N LEU A 68 -50.69 -4.88 -45.57
CA LEU A 68 -51.79 -5.33 -46.43
C LEU A 68 -52.73 -4.18 -46.83
N LEU A 69 -52.46 -2.96 -46.37
CA LEU A 69 -53.26 -1.80 -46.73
C LEU A 69 -52.84 -1.27 -48.11
N GLN A 70 -53.78 -1.24 -49.05
CA GLN A 70 -53.61 -0.70 -50.42
C GLN A 70 -54.72 0.29 -50.76
N GLN A 71 -54.53 1.09 -51.80
CA GLN A 71 -55.61 1.89 -52.39
C GLN A 71 -56.16 1.15 -53.60
N ASN A 72 -57.48 1.12 -53.72
CA ASN A 72 -58.14 0.65 -54.94
C ASN A 72 -58.19 1.78 -56.00
N ASP A 73 -58.73 1.47 -57.18
CA ASP A 73 -58.83 2.42 -58.30
C ASP A 73 -59.64 3.69 -57.98
N ALA A 74 -60.56 3.59 -57.00
CA ALA A 74 -61.35 4.72 -56.49
C ALA A 74 -60.62 5.53 -55.39
N GLY A 75 -59.36 5.21 -55.07
CA GLY A 75 -58.56 5.88 -54.05
C GLY A 75 -58.91 5.51 -52.60
N ARG A 76 -59.85 4.58 -52.37
CA ARG A 76 -60.27 4.10 -51.04
C ARG A 76 -59.23 3.14 -50.47
N TRP A 77 -58.95 3.27 -49.18
CA TRP A 77 -58.02 2.40 -48.45
C TRP A 77 -58.70 1.07 -48.08
N VAL A 78 -58.21 -0.01 -48.70
CA VAL A 78 -58.79 -1.35 -48.65
C VAL A 78 -57.74 -2.38 -48.20
N CYS A 79 -58.22 -3.53 -47.74
CA CYS A 79 -57.38 -4.68 -47.41
C CYS A 79 -57.04 -5.46 -48.69
N SER A 80 -55.75 -5.70 -48.94
CA SER A 80 -55.28 -6.42 -50.13
C SER A 80 -55.52 -7.94 -50.09
N VAL A 81 -56.09 -8.46 -49.00
CA VAL A 81 -56.33 -9.89 -48.78
C VAL A 81 -57.71 -10.11 -48.16
N ALA A 82 -58.23 -11.33 -48.32
CA ALA A 82 -59.49 -11.77 -47.70
C ALA A 82 -59.35 -11.92 -46.18
N ALA A 83 -60.47 -11.88 -45.46
CA ALA A 83 -60.53 -12.05 -43.99
C ALA A 83 -59.72 -13.26 -43.48
N ALA A 84 -59.82 -14.40 -44.18
CA ALA A 84 -59.14 -15.65 -43.83
C ALA A 84 -57.59 -15.56 -43.90
N GLN A 85 -57.06 -14.61 -44.67
CA GLN A 85 -55.63 -14.42 -44.88
C GLN A 85 -55.03 -13.30 -44.00
N VAL A 86 -55.85 -12.62 -43.20
CA VAL A 86 -55.37 -11.59 -42.27
C VAL A 86 -54.49 -12.23 -41.19
N ARG A 87 -53.25 -11.76 -41.08
CA ARG A 87 -52.25 -12.26 -40.12
C ARG A 87 -51.64 -11.12 -39.29
N PRO A 88 -51.17 -11.40 -38.06
CA PRO A 88 -50.37 -10.46 -37.29
C PRO A 88 -48.97 -10.29 -37.91
N PHE A 89 -48.36 -9.14 -37.66
CA PHE A 89 -47.06 -8.67 -38.12
C PHE A 89 -46.12 -8.35 -36.94
N TRP A 90 -45.99 -9.29 -36.00
CA TRP A 90 -45.12 -9.12 -34.82
C TRP A 90 -43.67 -8.78 -35.17
N GLY A 91 -43.14 -9.28 -36.30
CA GLY A 91 -41.81 -8.91 -36.78
C GLY A 91 -41.61 -7.40 -36.98
N ARG A 92 -42.65 -6.65 -37.36
CA ARG A 92 -42.58 -5.18 -37.46
C ARG A 92 -42.65 -4.51 -36.09
N VAL A 93 -43.42 -5.07 -35.16
CA VAL A 93 -43.48 -4.57 -33.77
C VAL A 93 -42.09 -4.71 -33.14
N PHE A 94 -41.48 -5.89 -33.23
CA PHE A 94 -40.12 -6.12 -32.74
C PHE A 94 -39.08 -5.27 -33.48
N GLY A 95 -39.21 -5.10 -34.80
CA GLY A 95 -38.33 -4.23 -35.58
C GLY A 95 -38.37 -2.76 -35.16
N TYR A 96 -39.56 -2.16 -35.08
CA TYR A 96 -39.68 -0.74 -34.72
C TYR A 96 -39.45 -0.47 -33.24
N VAL A 97 -40.12 -1.22 -32.35
CA VAL A 97 -40.05 -0.98 -30.90
C VAL A 97 -38.73 -1.49 -30.36
N GLY A 98 -38.34 -2.72 -30.71
CA GLY A 98 -37.05 -3.29 -30.33
C GLY A 98 -35.88 -2.49 -30.91
N GLY A 99 -35.96 -2.07 -32.18
CA GLY A 99 -34.95 -1.21 -32.79
C GLY A 99 -34.82 0.16 -32.11
N THR A 100 -35.94 0.78 -31.73
CA THR A 100 -35.92 2.06 -31.00
C THR A 100 -35.30 1.89 -29.60
N ILE A 101 -35.68 0.84 -28.87
CA ILE A 101 -35.12 0.54 -27.54
C ILE A 101 -33.61 0.27 -27.65
N ALA A 102 -33.20 -0.54 -28.63
CA ALA A 102 -31.78 -0.84 -28.86
C ALA A 102 -30.98 0.42 -29.20
N LEU A 103 -31.52 1.30 -30.06
CA LEU A 103 -30.87 2.56 -30.42
C LEU A 103 -30.72 3.50 -29.22
N LEU A 104 -31.77 3.64 -28.42
CA LEU A 104 -31.74 4.45 -27.19
C LEU A 104 -30.74 3.89 -26.18
N GLY A 105 -30.74 2.57 -25.98
CA GLY A 105 -29.80 1.88 -25.10
C GLY A 105 -28.35 2.04 -25.56
N LEU A 106 -28.08 1.89 -26.85
CA LEU A 106 -26.75 2.11 -27.44
C LEU A 106 -26.29 3.55 -27.29
N THR A 107 -27.17 4.52 -27.56
CA THR A 107 -26.85 5.95 -27.43
C THR A 107 -26.52 6.30 -25.98
N ALA A 108 -27.32 5.81 -25.03
CA ALA A 108 -27.05 5.99 -23.60
C ALA A 108 -25.71 5.37 -23.18
N ALA A 109 -25.44 4.13 -23.62
CA ALA A 109 -24.19 3.44 -23.33
C ALA A 109 -22.96 4.19 -23.86
N ILE A 110 -23.00 4.64 -25.12
CA ILE A 110 -21.90 5.42 -25.72
C ILE A 110 -21.70 6.74 -24.97
N THR A 111 -22.80 7.41 -24.61
CA THR A 111 -22.73 8.68 -23.87
C THR A 111 -22.10 8.49 -22.50
N VAL A 112 -22.56 7.50 -21.72
CA VAL A 112 -22.00 7.18 -20.39
C VAL A 112 -20.52 6.79 -20.51
N PHE A 113 -20.18 5.93 -21.47
CA PHE A 113 -18.80 5.52 -21.73
C PHE A 113 -17.90 6.73 -22.05
N GLY A 114 -18.35 7.62 -22.93
CA GLY A 114 -17.62 8.83 -23.30
C GLY A 114 -17.38 9.77 -22.10
N VAL A 115 -18.41 10.00 -21.28
CA VAL A 115 -18.30 10.82 -20.07
C VAL A 115 -17.34 10.20 -19.05
N MET A 116 -17.42 8.88 -18.81
CA MET A 116 -16.52 8.21 -17.88
C MET A 116 -15.07 8.28 -18.35
N ARG A 117 -14.81 8.08 -19.66
CA ARG A 117 -13.47 8.19 -20.24
C ARG A 117 -12.93 9.61 -20.16
N TRP A 118 -13.79 10.62 -20.37
CA TRP A 118 -13.42 12.02 -20.30
C TRP A 118 -13.01 12.46 -18.88
N ILE A 119 -13.64 11.93 -17.83
CA ILE A 119 -13.25 12.15 -16.43
C ILE A 119 -11.91 11.46 -16.10
N GLY A 120 -11.48 10.48 -16.91
CA GLY A 120 -10.24 9.73 -16.73
C GLY A 120 -10.42 8.31 -16.20
N TYR A 121 -11.65 7.79 -16.14
CA TYR A 121 -11.85 6.37 -15.79
C TYR A 121 -11.38 5.46 -16.94
N ASP A 122 -10.59 4.43 -16.61
CA ASP A 122 -10.19 3.39 -17.57
C ASP A 122 -11.24 2.28 -17.65
N VAL A 123 -12.42 2.63 -18.18
CA VAL A 123 -13.54 1.70 -18.36
C VAL A 123 -13.50 1.05 -19.74
N SER A 124 -13.91 -0.22 -19.79
CA SER A 124 -14.19 -0.94 -21.04
C SER A 124 -15.67 -0.80 -21.44
N PRO A 125 -16.03 -0.87 -22.74
CA PRO A 125 -17.43 -0.84 -23.17
C PRO A 125 -18.28 -1.94 -22.50
N ARG A 126 -17.68 -3.10 -22.21
CA ARG A 126 -18.32 -4.20 -21.49
C ARG A 126 -18.77 -3.76 -20.09
N GLN A 127 -17.92 -3.07 -19.35
CA GLN A 127 -18.21 -2.62 -17.99
C GLN A 127 -19.30 -1.54 -17.93
N VAL A 128 -19.58 -0.84 -19.03
CA VAL A 128 -20.68 0.12 -19.10
C VAL A 128 -22.00 -0.57 -19.44
N VAL A 129 -21.99 -1.46 -20.43
CA VAL A 129 -23.21 -2.07 -20.99
C VAL A 129 -23.70 -3.29 -20.21
N TRP A 130 -22.81 -4.03 -19.54
CA TRP A 130 -23.09 -5.34 -18.96
C TRP A 130 -23.21 -5.28 -17.42
N PRO A 131 -24.42 -5.43 -16.83
CA PRO A 131 -24.62 -5.28 -15.39
C PRO A 131 -23.76 -6.21 -14.51
N PRO A 132 -23.52 -7.48 -14.88
CA PRO A 132 -22.61 -8.32 -14.11
C PRO A 132 -21.17 -7.80 -14.02
N ALA A 133 -20.71 -6.97 -14.98
CA ALA A 133 -19.38 -6.36 -14.94
C ALA A 133 -19.34 -5.06 -14.11
N TRP A 134 -20.47 -4.56 -13.61
CA TRP A 134 -20.51 -3.30 -12.84
C TRP A 134 -19.80 -3.40 -11.49
N ALA A 135 -19.61 -4.60 -10.95
CA ALA A 135 -18.79 -4.80 -9.76
C ALA A 135 -17.34 -4.32 -9.96
N GLU A 136 -16.80 -4.48 -11.18
CA GLU A 136 -15.44 -4.07 -11.56
C GLU A 136 -15.27 -2.54 -11.60
N LEU A 137 -16.37 -1.78 -11.73
CA LEU A 137 -16.32 -0.31 -11.74
C LEU A 137 -15.81 0.27 -10.42
N ARG A 138 -15.95 -0.46 -9.30
CA ARG A 138 -15.38 -0.06 -8.01
C ARG A 138 -13.85 -0.01 -8.07
N THR A 139 -13.23 -1.04 -8.65
CA THR A 139 -11.78 -1.13 -8.84
C THR A 139 -11.28 -0.04 -9.80
N VAL A 140 -11.99 0.20 -10.91
CA VAL A 140 -11.65 1.29 -11.85
C VAL A 140 -11.73 2.66 -11.16
N ARG A 141 -12.75 2.88 -10.32
CA ARG A 141 -12.87 4.12 -9.55
C ARG A 141 -11.75 4.25 -8.51
N ALA A 142 -11.35 3.15 -7.86
CA ALA A 142 -10.23 3.15 -6.93
C ALA A 142 -8.93 3.55 -7.63
N GLN A 143 -8.65 3.03 -8.83
CA GLN A 143 -7.46 3.38 -9.62
C GLN A 143 -7.33 4.87 -9.91
N LEU A 144 -8.44 5.56 -10.22
CA LEU A 144 -8.43 7.00 -10.40
C LEU A 144 -7.97 7.72 -9.11
N PHE A 145 -8.50 7.33 -7.96
CA PHE A 145 -8.09 7.93 -6.68
C PHE A 145 -6.64 7.59 -6.30
N ILE A 146 -6.13 6.42 -6.69
CA ILE A 146 -4.71 6.09 -6.52
C ILE A 146 -3.82 7.01 -7.36
N GLN A 147 -4.21 7.29 -8.61
CA GLN A 147 -3.48 8.22 -9.48
C GLN A 147 -3.52 9.64 -8.90
N GLN A 148 -4.72 10.12 -8.51
CA GLN A 148 -4.87 11.42 -7.83
C GLN A 148 -4.03 11.51 -6.56
N ALA A 149 -3.97 10.45 -5.75
CA ALA A 149 -3.14 10.44 -4.55
C ALA A 149 -1.65 10.61 -4.87
N ARG A 150 -1.16 9.95 -5.92
CA ARG A 150 0.23 10.10 -6.39
C ARG A 150 0.51 11.52 -6.88
N ASP A 151 -0.43 12.09 -7.65
CA ASP A 151 -0.31 13.45 -8.15
C ASP A 151 -0.29 14.46 -6.99
N TYR A 152 -1.23 14.35 -6.05
CA TYR A 152 -1.25 15.18 -4.85
C TYR A 152 0.05 15.05 -4.04
N TYR A 153 0.55 13.82 -3.86
CA TYR A 153 1.80 13.58 -3.16
C TYR A 153 3.01 14.21 -3.88
N ALA A 154 3.08 14.11 -5.21
CA ALA A 154 4.12 14.73 -6.02
C ALA A 154 4.12 16.27 -5.88
N HIS A 155 2.95 16.88 -5.72
CA HIS A 155 2.78 18.32 -5.47
C HIS A 155 2.89 18.72 -3.99
N GLY A 156 3.21 17.80 -3.09
CA GLY A 156 3.34 18.06 -1.65
C GLY A 156 2.02 18.23 -0.90
N GLN A 157 0.89 17.91 -1.52
CA GLN A 157 -0.47 17.98 -0.96
C GLN A 157 -0.79 16.68 -0.19
N VAL A 158 -0.15 16.49 0.96
CA VAL A 158 -0.20 15.23 1.72
C VAL A 158 -1.61 14.92 2.26
N LYS A 159 -2.38 15.94 2.66
CA LYS A 159 -3.73 15.74 3.21
C LYS A 159 -4.70 15.25 2.13
N GLU A 160 -4.61 15.84 0.95
CA GLU A 160 -5.39 15.50 -0.23
C GLU A 160 -5.01 14.11 -0.74
N ALA A 161 -3.71 13.78 -0.74
CA ALA A 161 -3.23 12.43 -1.03
C ALA A 161 -3.79 11.39 -0.06
N LEU A 162 -3.77 11.67 1.25
CA LEU A 162 -4.32 10.79 2.28
C LEU A 162 -5.84 10.60 2.11
N SER A 163 -6.57 11.67 1.83
CA SER A 163 -8.02 11.61 1.57
C SER A 163 -8.33 10.74 0.35
N ALA A 164 -7.61 10.94 -0.76
CA ALA A 164 -7.76 10.13 -1.97
C ALA A 164 -7.43 8.65 -1.71
N LEU A 165 -6.36 8.34 -0.97
CA LEU A 165 -6.03 6.95 -0.60
C LEU A 165 -7.08 6.30 0.29
N SER A 166 -7.64 7.03 1.25
CA SER A 166 -8.72 6.53 2.11
C SER A 166 -9.95 6.16 1.29
N VAL A 167 -10.34 7.00 0.32
CA VAL A 167 -11.44 6.69 -0.62
C VAL A 167 -11.10 5.50 -1.51
N ALA A 168 -9.87 5.42 -2.04
CA ALA A 168 -9.42 4.29 -2.84
C ALA A 168 -9.49 2.97 -2.06
N HIS A 169 -9.01 2.95 -0.82
CA HIS A 169 -9.06 1.79 0.05
C HIS A 169 -10.51 1.38 0.40
N GLY A 170 -11.40 2.35 0.62
CA GLY A 170 -12.82 2.08 0.83
C GLY A 170 -13.52 1.45 -0.38
N LEU A 171 -13.09 1.78 -1.60
CA LEU A 171 -13.63 1.23 -2.85
C LEU A 171 -13.05 -0.14 -3.20
N ASP A 172 -11.76 -0.34 -2.96
CA ASP A 172 -11.02 -1.58 -3.23
C ASP A 172 -10.18 -1.98 -2.01
N ARG A 173 -10.82 -2.67 -1.07
CA ARG A 173 -10.18 -3.18 0.15
C ARG A 173 -9.18 -4.30 -0.14
N GLU A 174 -9.24 -4.91 -1.31
CA GLU A 174 -8.36 -6.01 -1.68
C GLU A 174 -6.97 -5.54 -2.12
N ASN A 175 -6.82 -4.25 -2.40
CA ASN A 175 -5.59 -3.69 -2.89
C ASN A 175 -4.55 -3.50 -1.78
N TYR A 176 -3.70 -4.52 -1.59
CA TYR A 176 -2.60 -4.52 -0.61
C TYR A 176 -1.74 -3.24 -0.69
N ARG A 177 -1.36 -2.81 -1.90
CA ARG A 177 -0.48 -1.65 -2.10
C ARG A 177 -1.09 -0.35 -1.60
N VAL A 178 -2.41 -0.19 -1.75
CA VAL A 178 -3.12 0.98 -1.23
C VAL A 178 -3.21 0.91 0.29
N ALA A 179 -3.54 -0.27 0.84
CA ALA A 179 -3.67 -0.46 2.27
C ALA A 179 -2.33 -0.22 3.00
N ILE A 180 -1.22 -0.79 2.51
CA ILE A 180 0.10 -0.61 3.12
C ILE A 180 0.58 0.85 3.02
N MET A 181 0.33 1.52 1.89
CA MET A 181 0.67 2.93 1.70
C MET A 181 -0.16 3.82 2.62
N LEU A 182 -1.46 3.55 2.74
CA LEU A 182 -2.35 4.27 3.65
C LEU A 182 -1.91 4.08 5.11
N ALA A 183 -1.56 2.86 5.52
CA ALA A 183 -1.01 2.57 6.83
C ALA A 183 0.28 3.38 7.08
N GLN A 184 1.19 3.45 6.09
CA GLN A 184 2.41 4.25 6.17
C GLN A 184 2.13 5.75 6.37
N PHE A 185 1.15 6.31 5.64
CA PHE A 185 0.76 7.72 5.85
C PHE A 185 0.15 7.96 7.23
N TYR A 186 -0.63 7.01 7.76
CA TYR A 186 -1.19 7.13 9.10
C TYR A 186 -0.14 7.07 10.21
N GLN A 187 1.07 6.56 9.98
CA GLN A 187 2.09 6.44 11.03
C GLN A 187 2.41 7.77 11.73
N VAL A 188 2.44 8.87 10.97
CA VAL A 188 2.80 10.20 11.50
C VAL A 188 1.58 10.88 12.16
N GLY A 189 0.40 10.77 11.55
CA GLY A 189 -0.80 11.49 12.00
C GLY A 189 -1.73 10.72 12.94
N ASN A 190 -1.78 9.40 12.83
CA ASN A 190 -2.64 8.50 13.59
C ASN A 190 -2.00 7.10 13.74
N PRO A 191 -0.96 6.96 14.59
CA PRO A 191 -0.17 5.73 14.70
C PRO A 191 -0.98 4.52 15.15
N THR A 192 -1.99 4.70 16.00
CA THR A 192 -2.87 3.61 16.46
C THR A 192 -3.66 3.00 15.31
N GLU A 193 -4.13 3.84 14.37
CA GLU A 193 -4.84 3.34 13.19
C GLU A 193 -3.89 2.66 12.22
N ALA A 194 -2.67 3.18 12.04
CA ALA A 194 -1.63 2.50 11.28
C ALA A 194 -1.33 1.10 11.84
N ASP A 195 -1.18 0.98 13.16
CA ASP A 195 -0.91 -0.30 13.85
C ASP A 195 -2.05 -1.30 13.66
N ARG A 196 -3.31 -0.85 13.70
CA ARG A 196 -4.47 -1.69 13.38
C ARG A 196 -4.43 -2.17 11.93
N MET A 197 -4.17 -1.26 10.99
CA MET A 197 -4.07 -1.61 9.57
C MET A 197 -2.96 -2.62 9.31
N TYR A 198 -1.79 -2.50 9.96
CA TYR A 198 -0.73 -3.50 9.85
C TYR A 198 -1.14 -4.86 10.42
N ALA A 199 -1.79 -4.88 11.58
CA ALA A 199 -2.29 -6.11 12.18
C ALA A 199 -3.34 -6.80 11.30
N ASP A 200 -4.25 -6.02 10.70
CA ASP A 200 -5.27 -6.50 9.77
C ASP A 200 -4.62 -7.04 8.50
N LEU A 201 -3.64 -6.33 7.93
CA LEU A 201 -2.90 -6.80 6.75
C LEU A 201 -2.17 -8.11 6.99
N LEU A 202 -1.52 -8.29 8.16
CA LEU A 202 -0.86 -9.56 8.51
C LEU A 202 -1.83 -10.74 8.64
N ARG A 203 -3.09 -10.46 9.00
CA ARG A 203 -4.13 -11.47 9.19
C ARG A 203 -4.86 -11.79 7.89
N GLU A 204 -5.17 -10.78 7.10
CA GLU A 204 -5.99 -10.89 5.88
C GLU A 204 -5.17 -11.20 4.62
N ARG A 205 -3.87 -10.87 4.61
CA ARG A 205 -2.98 -11.01 3.43
C ARG A 205 -1.72 -11.82 3.77
N PRO A 206 -1.85 -13.13 4.02
CA PRO A 206 -0.71 -13.99 4.39
C PRO A 206 0.40 -14.02 3.33
N GLU A 207 0.06 -13.81 2.05
CA GLU A 207 1.01 -13.73 0.93
C GLU A 207 1.98 -12.54 1.05
N HIS A 208 1.59 -11.48 1.76
CA HIS A 208 2.40 -10.28 2.00
C HIS A 208 2.89 -10.18 3.44
N HIS A 209 2.87 -11.28 4.21
CA HIS A 209 3.16 -11.28 5.64
C HIS A 209 4.56 -10.70 5.95
N VAL A 210 5.61 -11.21 5.30
CA VAL A 210 7.01 -10.80 5.55
C VAL A 210 7.23 -9.32 5.25
N GLU A 211 6.69 -8.84 4.13
CA GLU A 211 6.79 -7.43 3.73
C GLU A 211 6.10 -6.52 4.75
N THR A 212 4.88 -6.90 5.15
CA THR A 212 4.08 -6.15 6.12
C THR A 212 4.74 -6.12 7.49
N ALA A 213 5.23 -7.25 7.98
CA ALA A 213 5.90 -7.36 9.27
C ALA A 213 7.16 -6.49 9.32
N ARG A 214 7.96 -6.48 8.25
CA ARG A 214 9.16 -5.64 8.16
C ARG A 214 8.85 -4.15 8.13
N VAL A 215 7.85 -3.73 7.36
CA VAL A 215 7.43 -2.32 7.31
C VAL A 215 6.87 -1.88 8.65
N TRP A 216 6.03 -2.71 9.27
CA TRP A 216 5.46 -2.43 10.59
C TRP A 216 6.55 -2.36 11.66
N PHE A 217 7.48 -3.32 11.67
CA PHE A 217 8.61 -3.33 12.60
C PHE A 217 9.45 -2.05 12.50
N ARG A 218 9.81 -1.61 11.29
CA ARG A 218 10.53 -0.34 11.09
C ARG A 218 9.75 0.85 11.64
N SER A 219 8.41 0.81 11.56
CA SER A 219 7.54 1.87 12.05
C SER A 219 7.48 1.92 13.56
N LEU A 220 7.36 0.76 14.19
CA LEU A 220 7.42 0.63 15.63
C LEU A 220 8.78 1.07 16.16
N LEU A 221 9.87 0.69 15.47
CA LEU A 221 11.24 1.07 15.83
C LEU A 221 11.42 2.59 15.74
N ALA A 222 11.06 3.22 14.62
CA ALA A 222 11.15 4.68 14.50
C ALA A 222 10.37 5.41 15.60
N ARG A 223 9.21 4.87 16.01
CA ARG A 223 8.40 5.46 17.09
C ARG A 223 8.87 5.10 18.51
N GLY A 224 9.78 4.14 18.67
CA GLY A 224 10.22 3.63 19.97
C GLY A 224 9.14 2.84 20.72
N HIS A 225 8.21 2.20 20.00
CA HIS A 225 7.13 1.38 20.57
C HIS A 225 7.65 -0.02 20.96
N LEU A 226 8.48 -0.07 22.00
CA LEU A 226 9.23 -1.27 22.38
C LEU A 226 8.34 -2.48 22.74
N ARG A 227 7.16 -2.25 23.34
CA ARG A 227 6.25 -3.33 23.72
C ARG A 227 5.73 -4.04 22.48
N GLU A 228 5.22 -3.27 21.53
CA GLU A 228 4.71 -3.76 20.26
C GLU A 228 5.82 -4.40 19.42
N ILE A 229 7.07 -3.91 19.51
CA ILE A 229 8.23 -4.57 18.90
C ILE A 229 8.44 -5.97 19.49
N GLY A 230 8.45 -6.11 20.82
CA GLY A 230 8.59 -7.41 21.48
C GLY A 230 7.47 -8.38 21.10
N ASP A 231 6.22 -7.90 21.13
CA ASP A 231 5.05 -8.70 20.75
C ASP A 231 5.08 -9.11 19.27
N LEU A 232 5.50 -8.20 18.38
CA LEU A 232 5.66 -8.50 16.96
C LEU A 232 6.77 -9.54 16.77
N ALA A 233 7.96 -9.30 17.30
CA ALA A 233 9.10 -10.20 17.17
C ALA A 233 8.79 -11.62 17.67
N ALA A 234 8.18 -11.74 18.84
CA ALA A 234 7.74 -13.03 19.39
C ALA A 234 6.81 -13.79 18.43
N ARG A 235 5.84 -13.10 17.82
CA ARG A 235 4.93 -13.71 16.83
C ARG A 235 5.60 -14.08 15.50
N GLN A 236 6.65 -13.34 15.10
CA GLN A 236 7.33 -13.55 13.82
C GLN A 236 8.39 -14.66 13.88
N LEU A 237 9.02 -14.88 15.04
CA LEU A 237 10.04 -15.92 15.24
C LEU A 237 9.63 -17.32 14.70
N PRO A 238 8.45 -17.89 15.02
CA PRO A 238 8.06 -19.20 14.49
C PRO A 238 7.62 -19.16 13.01
N ARG A 239 7.29 -17.98 12.48
CA ARG A 239 6.75 -17.81 11.12
C ARG A 239 7.80 -17.53 10.06
N GLU A 240 8.94 -16.97 10.46
CA GLU A 240 10.02 -16.54 9.55
C GLU A 240 11.37 -17.13 9.98
N PRO A 241 11.59 -18.46 9.87
CA PRO A 241 12.83 -19.11 10.29
C PRO A 241 14.07 -18.59 9.55
N GLY A 242 13.91 -18.07 8.33
CA GLY A 242 15.00 -17.43 7.58
C GLY A 242 15.41 -16.04 8.10
N GLN A 243 14.68 -15.47 9.06
CA GLN A 243 14.94 -14.15 9.66
C GLN A 243 15.06 -14.23 11.19
N THR A 244 15.23 -15.44 11.75
CA THR A 244 15.27 -15.65 13.20
C THR A 244 16.30 -14.75 13.89
N ALA A 245 17.50 -14.59 13.33
CA ALA A 245 18.51 -13.68 13.88
C ALA A 245 18.02 -12.23 14.07
N ALA A 246 17.33 -11.68 13.08
CA ALA A 246 16.83 -10.31 13.14
C ALA A 246 15.68 -10.16 14.14
N TRP A 247 14.76 -11.12 14.17
CA TRP A 247 13.65 -11.13 15.12
C TRP A 247 14.11 -11.40 16.56
N SER A 248 15.13 -12.24 16.75
CA SER A 248 15.78 -12.46 18.05
C SER A 248 16.46 -11.21 18.55
N HIS A 249 17.16 -10.47 17.69
CA HIS A 249 17.72 -9.17 18.05
C HIS A 249 16.64 -8.19 18.48
N ALA A 250 15.54 -8.08 17.72
CA ALA A 250 14.42 -7.20 18.07
C ALA A 250 13.78 -7.58 19.41
N LEU A 251 13.58 -8.88 19.68
CA LEU A 251 13.00 -9.36 20.92
C LEU A 251 13.92 -9.12 22.12
N VAL A 252 15.20 -9.46 22.00
CA VAL A 252 16.22 -9.22 23.04
C VAL A 252 16.32 -7.73 23.34
N PHE A 253 16.44 -6.91 22.31
CA PHE A 253 16.48 -5.45 22.47
C PHE A 253 15.23 -4.94 23.20
N ALA A 254 14.03 -5.35 22.80
CA ALA A 254 12.81 -4.93 23.50
C ALA A 254 12.76 -5.41 24.96
N ALA A 255 13.12 -6.67 25.22
CA ALA A 255 13.12 -7.28 26.55
C ALA A 255 14.10 -6.59 27.50
N GLU A 256 15.32 -6.30 27.06
CA GLU A 256 16.34 -5.59 27.82
C GLU A 256 15.87 -4.19 28.20
N ARG A 257 15.35 -3.43 27.23
CA ARG A 257 14.92 -2.04 27.45
C ARG A 257 13.66 -1.92 28.30
N LEU A 258 12.77 -2.90 28.23
CA LEU A 258 11.57 -2.95 29.06
C LEU A 258 11.81 -3.62 30.41
N GLN A 259 13.00 -4.18 30.66
CA GLN A 259 13.28 -5.02 31.83
C GLN A 259 12.26 -6.17 31.98
N ARG A 260 11.96 -6.84 30.86
CA ARG A 260 10.95 -7.89 30.72
C ARG A 260 11.61 -9.22 30.35
N ALA A 261 12.37 -9.81 31.28
CA ALA A 261 13.01 -11.12 31.10
C ALA A 261 11.98 -12.23 30.82
N ASP A 262 10.74 -12.10 31.29
CA ASP A 262 9.64 -13.03 31.02
C ASP A 262 9.31 -13.17 29.52
N LEU A 263 9.64 -12.17 28.69
CA LEU A 263 9.49 -12.29 27.24
C LEU A 263 10.50 -13.28 26.65
N LEU A 264 11.72 -13.33 27.19
CA LEU A 264 12.77 -14.25 26.78
C LEU A 264 12.50 -15.66 27.33
N GLU A 265 12.01 -15.77 28.56
CA GLU A 265 11.59 -17.04 29.14
C GLU A 265 10.45 -17.67 28.33
N LYS A 266 9.41 -16.90 27.98
CA LYS A 266 8.33 -17.38 27.10
C LYS A 266 8.84 -17.87 25.74
N ALA A 267 9.83 -17.18 25.16
CA ALA A 267 10.42 -17.62 23.90
C ALA A 267 11.29 -18.87 24.07
N ALA A 268 11.98 -19.03 25.20
CA ALA A 268 12.72 -20.25 25.51
C ALA A 268 11.80 -21.48 25.67
N ASP A 269 10.59 -21.26 26.18
CA ASP A 269 9.58 -22.30 26.40
C ASP A 269 8.68 -22.57 25.17
N ASP A 270 8.79 -21.76 24.11
CA ASP A 270 7.94 -21.91 22.92
C ASP A 270 8.40 -23.07 22.02
N GLU A 271 7.63 -24.16 22.03
CA GLU A 271 7.89 -25.37 21.22
C GLU A 271 7.78 -25.11 19.70
N ALA A 272 7.17 -24.02 19.26
CA ALA A 272 7.14 -23.64 17.85
C ALA A 272 8.50 -23.13 17.35
N LEU A 273 9.43 -22.80 18.26
CA LEU A 273 10.78 -22.37 17.93
C LEU A 273 11.75 -23.55 17.82
N SER A 274 12.75 -23.41 16.96
CA SER A 274 13.86 -24.37 16.87
C SER A 274 14.59 -24.49 18.22
N LEU A 275 15.13 -25.68 18.52
CA LEU A 275 15.91 -25.93 19.73
C LEU A 275 17.02 -24.88 19.95
N HIS A 276 17.78 -24.56 18.90
CA HIS A 276 18.85 -23.54 18.95
C HIS A 276 18.34 -22.16 19.37
N ALA A 277 17.19 -21.72 18.84
CA ALA A 277 16.58 -20.44 19.24
C ALA A 277 16.14 -20.47 20.71
N ARG A 278 15.58 -21.59 21.18
CA ARG A 278 15.16 -21.77 22.57
C ARG A 278 16.34 -21.73 23.54
N GLU A 279 17.43 -22.45 23.21
CA GLU A 279 18.68 -22.42 23.99
C GLU A 279 19.27 -21.01 24.06
N PHE A 280 19.27 -20.28 22.93
CA PHE A 280 19.69 -18.89 22.89
C PHE A 280 18.83 -17.99 23.81
N PHE A 281 17.50 -18.09 23.73
CA PHE A 281 16.62 -17.25 24.56
C PHE A 281 16.70 -17.61 26.04
N TRP A 282 16.93 -18.87 26.37
CA TRP A 282 17.20 -19.29 27.75
C TRP A 282 18.45 -18.60 28.29
N LEU A 283 19.56 -18.62 27.53
CA LEU A 283 20.79 -17.93 27.91
C LEU A 283 20.54 -16.42 28.07
N ALA A 284 19.88 -15.79 27.10
CA ALA A 284 19.62 -14.35 27.14
C ALA A 284 18.76 -13.94 28.34
N GLY A 285 17.72 -14.73 28.68
CA GLY A 285 16.90 -14.51 29.88
C GLY A 285 17.68 -14.66 31.19
N LYS A 286 18.59 -15.65 31.27
CA LYS A 286 19.48 -15.82 32.43
C LYS A 286 20.45 -14.66 32.57
N VAL A 287 21.07 -14.22 31.47
CA VAL A 287 22.00 -13.09 31.46
C VAL A 287 21.30 -11.80 31.92
N GLN A 288 20.07 -11.56 31.48
CA GLN A 288 19.30 -10.37 31.88
C GLN A 288 18.98 -10.33 33.38
N THR A 289 18.83 -11.48 34.03
CA THR A 289 18.45 -11.60 35.45
C THR A 289 19.63 -11.78 36.39
N SER A 290 20.84 -11.99 35.85
CA SER A 290 22.06 -12.24 36.62
C SER A 290 22.78 -10.95 37.00
N SER A 291 23.66 -11.02 38.01
CA SER A 291 24.61 -9.92 38.26
C SER A 291 25.61 -9.77 37.10
N PRO A 292 26.26 -8.60 36.91
CA PRO A 292 27.19 -8.39 35.79
C PRO A 292 28.32 -9.44 35.70
N ASP A 293 28.90 -9.85 36.84
CA ASP A 293 29.98 -10.84 36.85
C ASP A 293 29.48 -12.26 36.53
N GLU A 294 28.30 -12.64 37.02
CA GLU A 294 27.64 -13.90 36.68
C GLU A 294 27.26 -13.93 35.20
N ALA A 295 26.68 -12.83 34.70
CA ALA A 295 26.33 -12.66 33.29
C ALA A 295 27.57 -12.81 32.40
N LYS A 296 28.69 -12.15 32.76
CA LYS A 296 29.98 -12.36 32.08
C LYS A 296 30.38 -13.83 32.10
N SER A 297 30.36 -14.48 33.26
CA SER A 297 30.74 -15.89 33.39
C SER A 297 29.88 -16.79 32.49
N LEU A 298 28.57 -16.59 32.47
CA LEU A 298 27.63 -17.31 31.61
C LEU A 298 27.96 -17.09 30.12
N LEU A 299 28.18 -15.84 29.69
CA LEU A 299 28.48 -15.51 28.29
C LEU A 299 29.80 -16.12 27.80
N MET A 300 30.78 -16.26 28.69
CA MET A 300 32.10 -16.82 28.37
C MET A 300 32.14 -18.35 28.44
N THR A 301 31.33 -18.99 29.28
CA THR A 301 31.42 -20.44 29.55
C THR A 301 30.31 -21.26 28.92
N ALA A 302 29.14 -20.66 28.63
CA ALA A 302 28.04 -21.38 28.02
C ALA A 302 28.44 -21.88 26.61
N PRO A 303 28.06 -23.11 26.21
CA PRO A 303 28.35 -23.61 24.88
C PRO A 303 27.76 -22.69 23.82
N LEU A 304 28.46 -22.51 22.71
CA LEU A 304 27.93 -21.77 21.56
C LEU A 304 26.75 -22.50 20.97
N VAL A 305 25.72 -21.75 20.61
CA VAL A 305 24.57 -22.31 19.90
C VAL A 305 24.98 -22.52 18.44
N ALA A 306 25.09 -23.79 18.04
CA ALA A 306 25.41 -24.16 16.67
C ALA A 306 24.34 -23.61 15.71
N ASP A 307 24.74 -23.21 14.50
CA ASP A 307 23.85 -22.70 13.45
C ASP A 307 22.96 -21.51 13.83
N PHE A 308 23.32 -20.77 14.89
CA PHE A 308 22.65 -19.53 15.29
C PHE A 308 23.61 -18.33 15.25
N PRO A 309 23.78 -17.66 14.09
CA PRO A 309 24.77 -16.59 13.91
C PRO A 309 24.64 -15.43 14.91
N TYR A 310 23.41 -15.15 15.35
CA TYR A 310 23.14 -14.04 16.28
C TYR A 310 23.69 -14.29 17.69
N ASP A 311 23.91 -15.54 18.12
CA ASP A 311 24.50 -15.86 19.44
C ASP A 311 25.85 -15.16 19.65
N ARG A 312 26.71 -15.17 18.62
CA ARG A 312 28.04 -14.54 18.67
C ARG A 312 27.96 -13.02 18.78
N VAL A 313 27.09 -12.41 17.97
CA VAL A 313 26.84 -10.95 18.00
C VAL A 313 26.31 -10.56 19.38
N TYR A 314 25.32 -11.28 19.89
CA TYR A 314 24.72 -11.06 21.20
C TYR A 314 25.75 -11.12 22.32
N ARG A 315 26.58 -12.17 22.38
CA ARG A 315 27.58 -12.32 23.47
C ARG A 315 28.55 -11.16 23.52
N VAL A 316 29.11 -10.77 22.37
CA VAL A 316 30.05 -9.65 22.28
C VAL A 316 29.36 -8.34 22.63
N GLU A 317 28.18 -8.07 22.06
CA GLU A 317 27.44 -6.82 22.32
C GLU A 317 27.06 -6.69 23.80
N THR A 318 26.62 -7.78 24.43
CA THR A 318 26.24 -7.80 25.84
C THR A 318 27.44 -7.63 26.77
N LEU A 319 28.60 -8.24 26.47
CA LEU A 319 29.84 -8.00 27.24
C LEU A 319 30.28 -6.52 27.19
N ILE A 320 30.17 -5.88 26.02
CA ILE A 320 30.44 -4.45 25.88
C ILE A 320 29.45 -3.64 26.73
N ALA A 321 28.15 -3.95 26.65
CA ALA A 321 27.13 -3.27 27.45
C ALA A 321 27.34 -3.43 28.96
N LEU A 322 27.82 -4.61 29.40
CA LEU A 322 28.15 -4.93 30.79
C LEU A 322 29.51 -4.38 31.26
N LYS A 323 30.23 -3.61 30.43
CA LYS A 323 31.53 -2.99 30.77
C LYS A 323 32.69 -3.99 30.91
N PHE A 324 32.65 -5.08 30.13
CA PHE A 324 33.72 -6.08 30.03
C PHE A 324 34.34 -6.10 28.61
N PRO A 325 35.02 -5.00 28.19
CA PRO A 325 35.52 -4.88 26.83
C PRO A 325 36.69 -5.83 26.52
N GLY A 326 37.48 -6.23 27.52
CA GLY A 326 38.60 -7.16 27.33
C GLY A 326 38.12 -8.55 26.88
N GLU A 327 37.11 -9.06 27.57
CA GLU A 327 36.44 -10.32 27.24
C GLU A 327 35.73 -10.24 25.88
N ALA A 328 35.07 -9.11 25.58
CA ALA A 328 34.47 -8.88 24.28
C ALA A 328 35.51 -8.91 23.14
N ILE A 329 36.70 -8.31 23.33
CA ILE A 329 37.81 -8.34 22.37
C ILE A 329 38.35 -9.77 22.20
N ALA A 330 38.46 -10.53 23.28
CA ALA A 330 38.88 -11.93 23.22
C ALA A 330 37.92 -12.76 22.36
N LEU A 331 36.61 -12.67 22.60
CA LEU A 331 35.58 -13.34 21.80
C LEU A 331 35.57 -12.88 20.34
N LEU A 332 35.78 -11.59 20.08
CA LEU A 332 35.91 -11.08 18.70
C LEU A 332 37.07 -11.74 17.95
N GLY A 333 38.21 -11.96 18.62
CA GLY A 333 39.34 -12.69 18.04
C GLY A 333 38.94 -14.10 17.58
N GLU A 334 38.21 -14.81 18.43
CA GLU A 334 37.72 -16.17 18.16
C GLU A 334 36.65 -16.21 17.05
N PHE A 335 35.76 -15.22 17.01
CA PHE A 335 34.60 -15.21 16.10
C PHE A 335 34.86 -14.50 14.76
N SER A 336 36.04 -13.95 14.54
CA SER A 336 36.38 -13.13 13.37
C SER A 336 35.98 -13.73 12.01
N SER A 337 36.10 -15.05 11.83
CA SER A 337 35.74 -15.75 10.58
C SER A 337 34.26 -16.13 10.47
N GLN A 338 33.51 -16.04 11.57
CA GLN A 338 32.12 -16.51 11.67
C GLN A 338 31.11 -15.35 11.73
N MET A 339 31.58 -14.11 11.69
CA MET A 339 30.75 -12.90 11.75
C MET A 339 30.76 -12.17 10.42
N SER A 340 29.69 -11.40 10.16
CA SER A 340 29.69 -10.49 9.02
C SER A 340 30.76 -9.41 9.23
N GLY A 341 31.43 -8.98 8.16
CA GLY A 341 32.46 -7.94 8.27
C GLY A 341 31.93 -6.62 8.83
N ARG A 342 30.63 -6.33 8.62
CA ARG A 342 29.94 -5.16 9.18
C ARG A 342 29.76 -5.28 10.69
N ASP A 343 29.25 -6.42 11.17
CA ASP A 343 29.04 -6.66 12.61
C ASP A 343 30.36 -6.71 13.36
N PHE A 344 31.36 -7.37 12.78
CA PHE A 344 32.71 -7.42 13.32
C PHE A 344 33.27 -6.00 13.48
N ALA A 345 33.27 -5.18 12.42
CA ALA A 345 33.76 -3.80 12.50
C ALA A 345 32.99 -2.96 13.54
N ARG A 346 31.65 -3.06 13.56
CA ARG A 346 30.80 -2.35 14.53
C ARG A 346 31.18 -2.69 15.97
N LEU A 347 31.32 -3.98 16.27
CA LEU A 347 31.60 -4.47 17.62
C LEU A 347 33.05 -4.25 18.04
N THR A 348 34.01 -4.36 17.12
CA THR A 348 35.41 -4.01 17.38
C THR A 348 35.56 -2.55 17.77
N LEU A 349 34.93 -1.63 17.03
CA LEU A 349 34.95 -0.20 17.37
C LEU A 349 34.29 0.06 18.73
N ALA A 350 33.13 -0.56 19.00
CA ALA A 350 32.44 -0.42 20.28
C ALA A 350 33.28 -0.96 21.45
N ALA A 351 33.93 -2.11 21.29
CA ALA A 351 34.78 -2.70 22.32
C ALA A 351 36.02 -1.85 22.62
N TYR A 352 36.68 -1.29 21.60
CA TYR A 352 37.80 -0.37 21.81
C TYR A 352 37.39 0.95 22.44
N ALA A 353 36.24 1.51 22.04
CA ALA A 353 35.71 2.72 22.65
C ALA A 353 35.37 2.50 24.13
N GLU A 354 34.75 1.35 24.47
CA GLU A 354 34.43 1.00 25.85
C GLU A 354 35.69 0.68 26.69
N ALA A 355 36.75 0.15 26.07
CA ALA A 355 38.06 -0.02 26.71
C ALA A 355 38.80 1.30 26.95
N GLY A 356 38.32 2.43 26.40
CA GLY A 356 39.02 3.71 26.44
C GLY A 356 40.25 3.77 25.53
N ASP A 357 40.38 2.87 24.55
CA ASP A 357 41.50 2.88 23.59
C ASP A 357 41.19 3.76 22.38
N GLU A 358 41.13 5.07 22.63
CA GLU A 358 40.85 6.11 21.62
C GLU A 358 41.84 6.05 20.45
N GLN A 359 43.09 5.65 20.71
CA GLN A 359 44.12 5.53 19.68
C GLN A 359 43.81 4.40 18.68
N ARG A 360 43.35 3.24 19.16
CA ARG A 360 42.88 2.16 18.27
C ARG A 360 41.66 2.57 17.48
N VAL A 361 40.64 3.15 18.12
CA VAL A 361 39.44 3.62 17.42
C VAL A 361 39.83 4.62 16.32
N GLY A 362 40.67 5.61 16.64
CA GLY A 362 41.15 6.59 15.67
C GLY A 362 42.00 6.00 14.54
N ARG A 363 42.74 4.90 14.77
CA ARG A 363 43.44 4.17 13.71
C ARG A 363 42.46 3.46 12.77
N GLU A 364 41.46 2.77 13.30
CA GLU A 364 40.44 2.08 12.50
C GLU A 364 39.63 3.07 11.66
N PHE A 365 39.22 4.20 12.23
CA PHE A 365 38.56 5.28 11.48
C PHE A 365 39.42 5.77 10.31
N ARG A 366 40.71 6.04 10.54
CA ARG A 366 41.62 6.47 9.48
C ARG A 366 41.84 5.38 8.41
N ALA A 367 41.93 4.11 8.81
CA ALA A 367 42.10 3.00 7.88
C ALA A 367 40.86 2.79 6.98
N LEU A 368 39.66 3.01 7.52
CA LEU A 368 38.39 2.93 6.80
C LEU A 368 38.10 4.18 5.95
N LEU A 369 38.57 5.35 6.37
CA LEU A 369 38.40 6.64 5.68
C LEU A 369 39.59 7.03 4.79
N ASP A 370 40.55 6.12 4.57
CA ASP A 370 41.76 6.34 3.78
C ASP A 370 41.45 7.00 2.43
N ALA A 371 42.12 8.12 2.13
CA ALA A 371 41.93 8.89 0.91
C ALA A 371 42.27 8.11 -0.37
N ASN A 372 43.08 7.06 -0.26
CA ASN A 372 43.47 6.23 -1.39
C ASN A 372 42.45 5.14 -1.73
N LYS A 373 41.39 4.97 -0.92
CA LYS A 373 40.34 3.96 -1.12
C LYS A 373 39.02 4.63 -1.52
N PRO A 374 38.24 4.04 -2.43
CA PRO A 374 36.90 4.53 -2.72
C PRO A 374 36.02 4.43 -1.47
N LEU A 375 35.51 5.56 -1.00
CA LEU A 375 34.66 5.61 0.19
C LEU A 375 33.24 5.17 -0.15
N ARG A 376 32.76 4.17 0.59
CA ARG A 376 31.40 3.65 0.49
C ARG A 376 30.48 4.33 1.50
N ALA A 377 29.26 4.64 1.09
CA ALA A 377 28.27 5.30 1.94
C ALA A 377 27.96 4.46 3.20
N GLU A 378 27.93 3.13 3.08
CA GLU A 378 27.63 2.21 4.17
C GLU A 378 28.73 2.21 5.25
N VAL A 379 29.98 2.43 4.86
CA VAL A 379 31.11 2.58 5.81
C VAL A 379 30.94 3.86 6.60
N LEU A 380 30.59 4.96 5.92
CA LEU A 380 30.38 6.24 6.57
C LEU A 380 29.17 6.21 7.52
N ALA A 381 28.08 5.56 7.10
CA ALA A 381 26.91 5.34 7.95
C ALA A 381 27.27 4.52 9.20
N LEU A 382 28.05 3.44 9.06
CA LEU A 382 28.53 2.64 10.21
C LEU A 382 29.35 3.47 11.19
N LEU A 383 30.31 4.26 10.70
CA LEU A 383 31.16 5.11 11.54
C LEU A 383 30.35 6.19 12.24
N ALA A 384 29.40 6.82 11.53
CA ALA A 384 28.52 7.82 12.12
C ALA A 384 27.57 7.21 13.16
N THR A 385 27.02 6.01 12.91
CA THR A 385 26.22 5.27 13.90
C THR A 385 27.02 4.92 15.15
N HIS A 386 28.31 4.57 15.01
CA HIS A 386 29.20 4.38 16.16
C HIS A 386 29.30 5.68 17.01
N LEU A 387 29.45 6.84 16.36
CA LEU A 387 29.54 8.15 17.03
C LEU A 387 28.25 8.60 17.72
N VAL A 388 27.10 8.00 17.40
CA VAL A 388 25.86 8.20 18.18
C VAL A 388 25.99 7.56 19.57
N ARG A 389 26.57 6.36 19.66
CA ARG A 389 26.76 5.65 20.93
C ARG A 389 27.94 6.21 21.72
N TYR A 390 29.08 6.38 21.04
CA TYR A 390 30.37 6.84 21.57
C TYR A 390 30.79 8.17 20.93
N PRO A 391 30.33 9.32 21.46
CA PRO A 391 30.54 10.59 20.81
C PRO A 391 31.99 11.07 20.98
N ASP A 392 32.63 11.43 19.87
CA ASP A 392 33.98 12.00 19.79
C ASP A 392 33.99 13.10 18.71
N ALA A 393 34.40 14.30 19.10
CA ALA A 393 34.37 15.49 18.23
C ALA A 393 35.42 15.43 17.10
N ASN A 394 36.58 14.80 17.35
CA ASN A 394 37.64 14.64 16.36
C ASN A 394 37.25 13.60 15.31
N LEU A 395 36.70 12.47 15.76
CA LEU A 395 36.19 11.44 14.85
C LEU A 395 34.99 11.96 14.04
N LEU A 396 34.11 12.76 14.66
CA LEU A 396 33.00 13.41 13.95
C LEU A 396 33.49 14.36 12.86
N ALA A 397 34.55 15.13 13.13
CA ALA A 397 35.18 15.96 12.11
C ALA A 397 35.62 15.13 10.90
N MET A 398 36.37 14.05 11.15
CA MET A 398 36.86 13.16 10.09
C MET A 398 35.73 12.55 9.25
N VAL A 399 34.65 12.10 9.89
CA VAL A 399 33.49 11.53 9.20
C VAL A 399 32.74 12.59 8.40
N THR A 400 32.58 13.80 8.95
CA THR A 400 31.90 14.91 8.26
C THR A 400 32.68 15.36 7.04
N ASP A 401 34.00 15.52 7.18
CA ASP A 401 34.90 15.89 6.08
C ASP A 401 34.94 14.80 5.00
N ALA A 402 34.80 13.54 5.40
CA ALA A 402 34.74 12.42 4.46
C ALA A 402 33.44 12.37 3.64
N LEU A 403 32.34 12.97 4.13
CA LEU A 403 31.02 12.90 3.51
C LEU A 403 31.00 13.39 2.06
N VAL A 404 31.80 14.42 1.73
CA VAL A 404 31.87 14.97 0.36
C VAL A 404 32.50 14.01 -0.65
N ARG A 405 33.22 12.99 -0.19
CA ARG A 405 33.85 11.96 -1.04
C ARG A 405 32.91 10.80 -1.37
N VAL A 406 31.74 10.74 -0.74
CA VAL A 406 30.77 9.66 -1.00
C VAL A 406 30.16 9.84 -2.39
N PRO A 407 30.19 8.80 -3.25
CA PRO A 407 29.61 8.87 -4.59
C PRO A 407 28.12 9.27 -4.57
N PRO A 408 27.63 9.96 -5.62
CA PRO A 408 26.24 10.39 -5.70
C PRO A 408 25.25 9.22 -5.79
N ASP A 409 25.65 8.13 -6.44
CA ASP A 409 24.82 6.94 -6.63
C ASP A 409 25.35 5.73 -5.83
N PRO A 410 24.47 4.92 -5.24
CA PRO A 410 23.00 5.09 -5.20
C PRO A 410 22.56 6.16 -4.19
N TRP A 411 21.63 7.03 -4.60
CA TRP A 411 21.19 8.18 -3.80
C TRP A 411 20.63 7.80 -2.43
N GLN A 412 19.98 6.64 -2.29
CA GLN A 412 19.44 6.17 -1.01
C GLN A 412 20.55 5.90 0.00
N ALA A 413 21.64 5.25 -0.42
CA ALA A 413 22.77 4.96 0.47
C ALA A 413 23.49 6.25 0.87
N ARG A 414 23.65 7.19 -0.06
CA ARG A 414 24.20 8.52 0.26
C ARG A 414 23.31 9.28 1.24
N MET A 415 21.98 9.24 1.06
CA MET A 415 21.02 9.84 1.99
C MET A 415 21.12 9.24 3.39
N GLU A 416 21.21 7.90 3.50
CA GLU A 416 21.42 7.20 4.77
C GLU A 416 22.71 7.67 5.46
N ALA A 417 23.82 7.77 4.73
CA ALA A 417 25.08 8.26 5.26
C ALA A 417 24.99 9.71 5.74
N CYS A 418 24.39 10.61 4.94
CA CYS A 418 24.15 12.00 5.35
C CYS A 418 23.31 12.08 6.62
N LEU A 419 22.24 11.28 6.72
CA LEU A 419 21.36 11.27 7.88
C LEU A 419 22.05 10.70 9.12
N ALA A 420 22.89 9.66 8.96
CA ALA A 420 23.68 9.12 10.06
C ALA A 420 24.69 10.16 10.59
N VAL A 421 25.40 10.87 9.71
CA VAL A 421 26.32 11.97 10.10
C VAL A 421 25.55 13.11 10.77
N PHE A 422 24.40 13.48 10.23
CA PHE A 422 23.52 14.50 10.81
C PHE A 422 23.10 14.10 12.25
N CYS A 423 22.68 12.86 12.46
CA CYS A 423 22.31 12.35 13.78
C CYS A 423 23.50 12.31 14.74
N ALA A 424 24.68 11.89 14.29
CA ALA A 424 25.90 11.88 15.09
C ALA A 424 26.29 13.29 15.57
N ALA A 425 26.25 14.28 14.66
CA ALA A 425 26.48 15.68 14.97
C ALA A 425 25.41 16.23 15.94
N GLY A 426 24.14 15.89 15.72
CA GLY A 426 23.02 16.26 16.59
C GLY A 426 23.17 15.73 18.02
N VAL A 427 23.59 14.47 18.19
CA VAL A 427 23.87 13.88 19.52
C VAL A 427 24.97 14.64 20.26
N GLN A 428 25.98 15.11 19.53
CA GLN A 428 27.08 15.93 20.03
C GLN A 428 26.74 17.42 20.18
N LYS A 429 25.53 17.83 19.76
CA LYS A 429 25.07 19.23 19.70
C LYS A 429 25.97 20.13 18.84
N ASP A 430 26.59 19.56 17.82
CA ASP A 430 27.40 20.29 16.85
C ASP A 430 26.52 20.82 15.71
N GLY A 431 26.04 22.05 15.87
CA GLY A 431 25.16 22.71 14.91
C GLY A 431 25.82 22.93 13.54
N ASP A 432 27.13 23.17 13.51
CA ASP A 432 27.85 23.47 12.27
C ASP A 432 27.96 22.22 11.39
N ARG A 433 28.41 21.10 11.97
CA ARG A 433 28.51 19.82 11.24
C ARG A 433 27.15 19.26 10.87
N MET A 434 26.16 19.44 11.74
CA MET A 434 24.78 19.09 11.43
C MET A 434 24.24 19.92 10.25
N GLY A 435 24.55 21.22 10.19
CA GLY A 435 24.24 22.10 9.06
C GLY A 435 24.90 21.66 7.75
N GLN A 436 26.16 21.20 7.80
CA GLN A 436 26.87 20.67 6.64
C GLN A 436 26.21 19.40 6.08
N ALA A 437 25.89 18.43 6.94
CA ALA A 437 25.17 17.22 6.54
C ALA A 437 23.77 17.55 5.98
N LYS A 438 23.06 18.51 6.59
CA LYS A 438 21.76 19.01 6.11
C LYS A 438 21.82 19.64 4.73
N LYS A 439 22.89 20.39 4.44
CA LYS A 439 23.12 20.97 3.11
C LYS A 439 23.27 19.87 2.06
N GLN A 440 24.06 18.84 2.35
CA GLN A 440 24.22 17.67 1.47
C GLN A 440 22.89 16.95 1.22
N MET A 441 22.06 16.74 2.24
CA MET A 441 20.72 16.15 2.05
C MET A 441 19.82 17.02 1.15
N THR A 442 19.85 18.33 1.34
CA THR A 442 19.06 19.27 0.52
C THR A 442 19.49 19.25 -0.94
N GLU A 443 20.79 19.12 -1.21
CA GLU A 443 21.34 18.96 -2.57
C GLU A 443 20.86 17.66 -3.23
N ILE A 444 20.71 16.56 -2.48
CA ILE A 444 20.22 15.27 -3.01
C ILE A 444 18.72 15.34 -3.34
N VAL A 445 17.89 15.88 -2.45
CA VAL A 445 16.42 15.88 -2.63
C VAL A 445 15.95 17.04 -3.53
N GLY A 446 16.76 18.09 -3.70
CA GLY A 446 16.42 19.27 -4.51
C GLY A 446 15.36 20.18 -3.87
N ARG A 447 14.96 19.92 -2.62
CA ARG A 447 14.02 20.74 -1.83
C ARG A 447 14.35 20.66 -0.35
N LYS A 448 13.89 21.66 0.42
CA LYS A 448 14.02 21.64 1.89
C LYS A 448 13.16 20.51 2.47
N ASP A 449 13.79 19.64 3.23
CA ASP A 449 13.09 18.58 3.98
C ASP A 449 12.60 19.11 5.34
N GLY A 450 11.27 19.07 5.52
CA GLY A 450 10.62 19.45 6.77
C GLY A 450 11.02 18.54 7.94
N GLY A 451 11.18 17.24 7.70
CA GLY A 451 11.46 16.27 8.77
C GLY A 451 12.87 16.41 9.34
N VAL A 452 13.86 16.68 8.49
CA VAL A 452 15.23 17.00 8.94
C VAL A 452 15.23 18.25 9.85
N THR A 453 14.38 19.24 9.57
CA THR A 453 14.28 20.45 10.40
C THR A 453 13.62 20.16 11.76
N VAL A 454 12.68 19.22 11.83
CA VAL A 454 12.11 18.74 13.10
C VAL A 454 13.17 18.01 13.93
N LEU A 455 13.96 17.13 13.31
CA LEU A 455 15.08 16.43 13.97
C LEU A 455 16.17 17.38 14.46
N GLU A 456 16.54 18.37 13.65
CA GLU A 456 17.50 19.43 14.02
C GLU A 456 17.07 20.12 15.31
N ARG A 457 15.79 20.50 15.38
CA ARG A 457 15.20 21.14 16.54
C ARG A 457 15.21 20.19 17.74
N PHE A 458 14.95 18.90 17.57
CA PHE A 458 15.03 17.92 18.66
C PHE A 458 16.44 17.83 19.27
N PHE A 459 17.49 17.84 18.45
CA PHE A 459 18.87 17.76 18.92
C PHE A 459 19.33 19.05 19.61
N LEU A 460 19.03 20.22 19.03
CA LEU A 460 19.50 21.51 19.52
C LEU A 460 18.63 22.10 20.65
N SER A 461 17.33 21.78 20.71
CA SER A 461 16.46 22.28 21.79
C SER A 461 16.66 21.48 23.08
N GLY A 462 17.20 22.15 24.09
CA GLY A 462 17.48 21.56 25.41
C GLY A 462 16.25 21.33 26.32
N THR A 463 15.02 21.63 25.88
CA THR A 463 13.83 21.60 26.76
C THR A 463 12.51 21.24 26.05
N ARG A 464 11.67 20.43 26.74
CA ARG A 464 10.27 19.99 26.46
C ARG A 464 9.98 19.62 24.99
N ARG A 465 10.50 18.46 24.60
CA ARG A 465 10.62 17.98 23.23
C ARG A 465 9.32 17.41 22.64
N PRO A 466 9.12 17.44 21.30
CA PRO A 466 8.39 16.38 20.62
C PRO A 466 9.03 15.03 21.00
N ARG A 467 8.23 14.01 21.31
CA ARG A 467 8.75 12.66 21.59
C ARG A 467 9.65 12.24 20.41
N LEU A 468 10.83 11.69 20.70
CA LEU A 468 11.81 11.22 19.69
C LEU A 468 11.11 10.43 18.57
N GLY A 469 10.13 9.61 18.94
CA GLY A 469 9.33 8.84 17.99
C GLY A 469 8.61 9.66 16.91
N ASN A 470 8.14 10.87 17.22
CA ASN A 470 7.48 11.73 16.24
C ASN A 470 8.48 12.33 15.24
N ALA A 471 9.69 12.65 15.71
CA ALA A 471 10.74 13.22 14.86
C ALA A 471 11.38 12.17 13.95
N LEU A 472 11.53 10.93 14.45
CA LEU A 472 12.08 9.80 13.69
C LEU A 472 11.09 9.21 12.68
N ALA A 473 9.78 9.24 12.97
CA ALA A 473 8.75 8.68 12.09
C ALA A 473 8.76 9.28 10.67
N GLU A 474 9.05 10.58 10.54
CA GLU A 474 9.10 11.25 9.24
C GLU A 474 10.29 10.83 8.37
N GLN A 475 11.36 10.29 8.97
CA GLN A 475 12.62 9.93 8.29
C GLN A 475 12.88 8.42 8.26
N GLN A 476 11.88 7.61 8.65
CA GLN A 476 11.99 6.17 8.82
C GLN A 476 12.50 5.43 7.57
N ASN A 477 12.12 5.87 6.36
CA ASN A 477 12.52 5.20 5.13
C ASN A 477 13.99 5.46 4.74
N ALA A 478 14.63 6.48 5.32
CA ALA A 478 16.01 6.86 5.03
C ALA A 478 17.01 6.38 6.09
N MET A 479 16.55 5.98 7.28
CA MET A 479 17.40 5.51 8.37
C MET A 479 17.63 4.00 8.32
N SER A 480 18.88 3.59 8.57
CA SER A 480 19.19 2.19 8.81
C SER A 480 18.64 1.69 10.14
N LEU A 481 18.49 0.37 10.26
CA LEU A 481 18.09 -0.26 11.53
C LEU A 481 19.11 0.03 12.64
N ASP A 482 20.42 -0.07 12.33
CA ASP A 482 21.49 0.18 13.29
C ASP A 482 21.44 1.60 13.86
N LEU A 483 21.18 2.60 13.01
CA LEU A 483 21.05 3.99 13.42
C LEU A 483 19.84 4.18 14.33
N ASN A 484 18.68 3.59 13.98
CA ASN A 484 17.49 3.63 14.84
C ASN A 484 17.77 2.99 16.20
N TYR A 485 18.36 1.80 16.24
CA TYR A 485 18.73 1.14 17.50
C TYR A 485 19.68 2.00 18.33
N ALA A 486 20.70 2.60 17.72
CA ALA A 486 21.66 3.46 18.41
C ALA A 486 21.01 4.73 19.01
N LEU A 487 20.07 5.36 18.28
CA LEU A 487 19.34 6.54 18.78
C LEU A 487 18.38 6.18 19.92
N LEU A 488 17.65 5.06 19.78
CA LEU A 488 16.76 4.58 20.84
C LEU A 488 17.55 4.22 22.10
N ASP A 489 18.66 3.48 21.95
CA ASP A 489 19.60 3.16 23.04
C ASP A 489 20.06 4.42 23.78
N LYS A 490 20.47 5.46 23.02
CA LYS A 490 20.98 6.71 23.62
C LYS A 490 19.92 7.52 24.37
N TYR A 491 18.69 7.57 23.87
CA TYR A 491 17.67 8.53 24.33
C TYR A 491 16.52 7.91 25.13
N LEU A 492 16.23 6.61 25.01
CA LEU A 492 15.21 5.95 25.83
C LEU A 492 15.73 5.56 27.23
N MET A 493 17.05 5.48 27.43
CA MET A 493 17.67 5.13 28.73
C MET A 493 17.82 6.28 29.74
N LYS A 494 17.37 7.49 29.41
CA LYS A 494 17.56 8.69 30.26
C LYS A 494 16.29 9.17 30.99
N ASN A 495 15.26 8.33 31.08
CA ASN A 495 14.07 8.65 31.88
C ASN A 495 14.04 7.87 33.19
#